data_AF-A0A1G2VWW2-F1
#
_entry.id   AF-A0A1G2VWW2-F1
#
_cell.length_a   1.000
_cell.length_b   1.000
_cell.length_c   1.000
_cell.angle_alpha   90.00
_cell.angle_beta   90.00
_cell.angle_gamma   90.00
#
_symmetry.space_group_name_H-M   'P 1'
#
loop_
_entity.id
_entity.type
_entity.pdbx_description
1 polymer ?
#
loop_
_entity_poly.entity_id
_entity_poly.type
_entity_poly.pdbx_seq_one_letter_code
_entity_poly.pdbx_strand_id
1 'polypeptide(L)'
;MALKPAVLALAMGALMTSAAHAAPDQPLFAVIYRPGPAWKAGLPMAQQDLGAHAGYIARLAVEGRVVAGGGWVGLDGGMALLRCADAEEAARLLAADPAITTGVFQADVRRWSPRFGVDADLVPKPATPSPRPQP
;
A
#
# COMPACT_ATOMS: atom_id res chain seq x y z
N MET A 1 -12.64 5.16 63.17
CA MET A 1 -12.39 6.00 61.98
C MET A 1 -10.97 5.72 61.52
N ALA A 2 -10.78 4.86 60.51
CA ALA A 2 -9.49 4.63 59.85
C ALA A 2 -9.76 3.99 58.49
N LEU A 3 -9.63 4.77 57.41
CA LEU A 3 -9.81 4.33 56.04
C LEU A 3 -8.44 3.95 55.47
N LYS A 4 -8.29 2.71 54.98
CA LYS A 4 -7.09 2.24 54.27
C LYS A 4 -7.03 2.90 52.88
N PRO A 5 -5.82 3.20 52.34
CA PRO A 5 -5.71 3.75 51.00
C PRO A 5 -5.97 2.64 49.97
N ALA A 6 -6.80 2.95 48.98
CA ALA A 6 -6.96 2.13 47.79
C ALA A 6 -5.76 2.36 46.88
N VAL A 7 -5.02 1.30 46.54
CA VAL A 7 -4.03 1.33 45.48
C VAL A 7 -4.78 1.19 44.15
N LEU A 8 -4.89 2.28 43.41
CA LEU A 8 -5.39 2.27 42.04
C LEU A 8 -4.22 1.93 41.11
N ALA A 9 -4.16 0.68 40.64
CA ALA A 9 -3.22 0.28 39.60
C ALA A 9 -3.74 0.80 38.25
N LEU A 10 -3.09 1.83 37.71
CA LEU A 10 -3.35 2.32 36.36
C LEU A 10 -2.60 1.44 35.36
N ALA A 11 -3.29 0.47 34.77
CA ALA A 11 -2.78 -0.26 33.60
C ALA A 11 -2.93 0.65 32.36
N MET A 12 -1.87 1.40 32.04
CA MET A 12 -1.77 2.06 30.73
C MET A 12 -1.47 1.01 29.66
N GLY A 13 -2.51 0.44 29.08
CA GLY A 13 -2.40 -0.34 27.85
C GLY A 13 -2.07 0.59 26.69
N ALA A 14 -0.80 0.66 26.30
CA ALA A 14 -0.42 1.27 25.04
C ALA A 14 -1.02 0.44 23.90
N LEU A 15 -2.04 0.98 23.21
CA LEU A 15 -2.45 0.46 21.91
C LEU A 15 -1.30 0.72 20.93
N MET A 16 -0.40 -0.26 20.80
CA MET A 16 0.43 -0.35 19.62
C MET A 16 -0.49 -0.75 18.47
N THR A 17 -0.86 0.21 17.64
CA THR A 17 -1.50 -0.06 16.36
C THR A 17 -0.49 -0.83 15.52
N SER A 18 -0.49 -2.16 15.64
CA SER A 18 0.21 -3.01 14.69
C SER A 18 -0.38 -2.69 13.33
N ALA A 19 0.44 -2.21 12.40
CA ALA A 19 0.04 -2.14 11.01
C ALA A 19 -0.31 -3.58 10.61
N ALA A 20 -1.61 -3.85 10.46
CA ALA A 20 -2.07 -5.17 10.05
C ALA A 20 -1.36 -5.51 8.73
N HIS A 21 -0.67 -6.65 8.72
CA HIS A 21 -0.08 -7.18 7.50
C HIS A 21 -1.20 -7.42 6.49
N ALA A 22 -0.93 -7.16 5.21
CA ALA A 22 -1.90 -7.48 4.18
C ALA A 22 -2.09 -9.00 4.10
N ALA A 23 -3.35 -9.43 4.07
CA ALA A 23 -3.65 -10.84 3.82
C ALA A 23 -3.43 -11.17 2.33
N PRO A 24 -2.91 -12.37 2.00
CA PRO A 24 -2.62 -12.76 0.61
C PRO A 24 -3.83 -12.77 -0.34
N ASP A 25 -5.06 -12.83 0.20
CA ASP A 25 -6.31 -12.84 -0.57
C ASP A 25 -6.92 -11.44 -0.78
N GLN A 26 -6.28 -10.38 -0.24
CA GLN A 26 -6.75 -9.02 -0.44
C GLN A 26 -6.75 -8.61 -1.91
N PRO A 27 -7.75 -7.80 -2.34
CA PRO A 27 -7.79 -7.22 -3.67
C PRO A 27 -6.48 -6.53 -4.09
N LEU A 28 -6.18 -6.62 -5.38
CA LEU A 28 -5.03 -5.93 -5.96
C LEU A 28 -5.41 -4.55 -6.51
N PHE A 29 -4.49 -3.62 -6.37
CA PHE A 29 -4.56 -2.28 -6.93
C PHE A 29 -3.28 -1.98 -7.68
N ALA A 30 -3.41 -1.57 -8.94
CA ALA A 30 -2.31 -1.09 -9.75
C ALA A 30 -2.16 0.43 -9.53
N VAL A 31 -0.96 0.84 -9.17
CA VAL A 31 -0.55 2.23 -9.08
C VAL A 31 0.37 2.53 -10.24
N ILE A 32 0.04 3.52 -11.07
CA ILE A 32 0.86 3.95 -12.21
C ILE A 32 1.44 5.33 -11.89
N TYR A 33 2.75 5.39 -11.71
CA TYR A 33 3.49 6.61 -11.44
C TYR A 33 3.93 7.29 -12.74
N ARG A 34 3.84 8.61 -12.77
CA ARG A 34 4.34 9.49 -13.83
C ARG A 34 5.09 10.67 -13.20
N PRO A 35 6.04 11.29 -13.91
CA PRO A 35 6.65 12.56 -13.49
C PRO A 35 5.60 13.58 -13.03
N GLY A 36 5.76 14.07 -11.81
CA GLY A 36 4.95 15.14 -11.26
C GLY A 36 5.62 16.52 -11.40
N PRO A 37 5.01 17.58 -10.85
CA PRO A 37 5.52 18.94 -10.97
C PRO A 37 6.92 19.18 -10.38
N ALA A 38 7.35 18.38 -9.39
CA ALA A 38 8.69 18.48 -8.81
C ALA A 38 9.73 17.60 -9.52
N TRP A 39 9.37 16.92 -10.62
CA TRP A 39 10.30 16.14 -11.41
C TRP A 39 11.38 17.03 -12.05
N LYS A 40 12.64 16.64 -11.89
CA LYS A 40 13.80 17.35 -12.45
C LYS A 40 14.02 16.90 -13.89
N ALA A 41 13.49 17.67 -14.85
CA ALA A 41 13.60 17.37 -16.26
C ALA A 41 15.05 17.17 -16.73
N GLY A 42 15.28 16.17 -17.56
CA GLY A 42 16.60 15.85 -18.11
C GLY A 42 17.54 15.08 -17.16
N LEU A 43 17.16 14.89 -15.89
CA LEU A 43 17.91 14.05 -14.96
C LEU A 43 17.33 12.64 -14.92
N PRO A 44 18.19 11.61 -14.79
CA PRO A 44 17.73 10.23 -14.67
C PRO A 44 16.96 10.02 -13.36
N MET A 45 16.08 9.00 -13.32
CA MET A 45 15.26 8.66 -12.14
C MET A 45 16.05 8.54 -10.83
N ALA A 46 17.30 8.04 -10.89
CA ALA A 46 18.17 7.94 -9.71
C ALA A 46 18.53 9.28 -9.06
N GLN A 47 18.32 10.41 -9.75
CA GLN A 47 18.63 11.77 -9.26
C GLN A 47 17.36 12.57 -8.88
N GLN A 48 16.21 11.90 -8.78
CA GLN A 48 14.90 12.51 -8.50
C GLN A 48 14.55 12.52 -7.00
N ASP A 49 15.54 12.35 -6.11
CA ASP A 49 15.39 12.34 -4.65
C ASP A 49 14.35 11.32 -4.11
N LEU A 50 14.22 10.18 -4.79
CA LEU A 50 13.24 9.12 -4.46
C LEU A 50 13.62 8.25 -3.25
N GLY A 51 14.59 8.65 -2.42
CA GLY A 51 15.07 7.85 -1.29
C GLY A 51 13.98 7.55 -0.25
N ALA A 52 13.19 8.56 0.12
CA ALA A 52 12.08 8.38 1.06
C ALA A 52 10.96 7.50 0.48
N HIS A 53 10.67 7.65 -0.82
CA HIS A 53 9.73 6.80 -1.55
C HIS A 53 10.19 5.33 -1.55
N ALA A 54 11.46 5.07 -1.88
CA ALA A 54 12.01 3.72 -1.86
C ALA A 54 11.89 3.08 -0.46
N GLY A 55 12.19 3.82 0.60
CA GLY A 55 12.00 3.36 1.98
C GLY A 55 10.53 3.06 2.32
N TYR A 56 9.61 3.89 1.87
CA TYR A 56 8.17 3.69 2.04
C TYR A 56 7.68 2.42 1.34
N ILE A 57 8.03 2.22 0.06
CA ILE A 57 7.68 1.03 -0.70
C ILE A 57 8.31 -0.23 -0.10
N ALA A 58 9.57 -0.16 0.34
CA ALA A 58 10.25 -1.28 1.00
C ALA A 58 9.55 -1.71 2.29
N ARG A 59 9.12 -0.75 3.13
CA ARG A 59 8.32 -1.04 4.32
C ARG A 59 7.00 -1.73 3.97
N LEU A 60 6.27 -1.22 2.98
CA LEU A 60 5.02 -1.82 2.52
C LEU A 60 5.24 -3.24 1.96
N ALA A 61 6.37 -3.50 1.30
CA ALA A 61 6.72 -4.85 0.85
C ALA A 61 6.93 -5.81 2.03
N VAL A 62 7.63 -5.40 3.09
CA VAL A 62 7.79 -6.20 4.32
C VAL A 62 6.44 -6.49 4.98
N GLU A 63 5.51 -5.55 4.93
CA GLU A 63 4.13 -5.71 5.44
C GLU A 63 3.23 -6.58 4.54
N GLY A 64 3.76 -7.13 3.43
CA GLY A 64 3.02 -7.92 2.45
C GLY A 64 2.08 -7.11 1.56
N ARG A 65 2.14 -5.77 1.64
CA ARG A 65 1.25 -4.85 0.92
C ARG A 65 1.71 -4.58 -0.49
N VAL A 66 3.01 -4.53 -0.76
CA VAL A 66 3.54 -4.42 -2.14
C VAL A 66 3.85 -5.82 -2.65
N VAL A 67 3.22 -6.20 -3.75
CA VAL A 67 3.41 -7.49 -4.38
C VAL A 67 4.55 -7.45 -5.39
N ALA A 68 4.60 -6.37 -6.18
CA ALA A 68 5.66 -6.08 -7.12
C ALA A 68 5.71 -4.57 -7.37
N GLY A 69 6.88 -4.05 -7.74
CA GLY A 69 7.00 -2.66 -8.15
C GLY A 69 8.34 -2.40 -8.82
N GLY A 70 8.38 -1.34 -9.64
CA GLY A 70 9.59 -0.95 -10.35
C GLY A 70 9.37 0.23 -11.28
N GLY A 71 10.47 0.88 -11.63
CA GLY A 71 10.48 1.90 -12.68
C GLY A 71 10.37 1.28 -14.07
N TRP A 72 9.90 2.07 -15.04
CA TRP A 72 9.93 1.66 -16.43
C TRP A 72 11.36 1.59 -16.96
N VAL A 73 11.63 0.63 -17.84
CA VAL A 73 12.93 0.56 -18.52
C VAL A 73 12.96 1.60 -19.63
N GLY A 74 13.89 2.55 -19.53
CA GLY A 74 14.09 3.60 -20.54
C GLY A 74 13.03 4.70 -20.58
N LEU A 75 12.10 4.72 -19.62
CA LEU A 75 11.07 5.75 -19.47
C LEU A 75 11.00 6.22 -18.02
N ASP A 76 10.54 7.44 -17.81
CA ASP A 76 10.33 7.98 -16.47
C ASP A 76 9.03 7.45 -15.84
N GLY A 77 9.03 7.32 -14.52
CA GLY A 77 7.91 6.77 -13.76
C GLY A 77 8.01 5.26 -13.57
N GLY A 78 6.89 4.63 -13.25
CA GLY A 78 6.86 3.20 -12.94
C GLY A 78 5.49 2.71 -12.53
N MET A 79 5.48 1.53 -11.91
CA MET A 79 4.26 0.90 -11.41
C MET A 79 4.52 0.16 -10.10
N ALA A 80 3.50 0.09 -9.25
CA ALA A 80 3.43 -0.84 -8.13
C ALA A 80 2.09 -1.59 -8.13
N LEU A 81 2.11 -2.83 -7.65
CA LEU A 81 0.93 -3.63 -7.35
C LEU A 81 0.78 -3.74 -5.84
N LEU A 82 -0.34 -3.24 -5.33
CA LEU A 82 -0.65 -3.21 -3.92
C LEU A 82 -1.75 -4.22 -3.57
N ARG A 83 -1.64 -4.87 -2.41
CA ARG A 83 -2.75 -5.51 -1.70
C ARG A 83 -3.40 -4.48 -0.78
N CYS A 84 -4.69 -4.28 -0.95
CA CYS A 84 -5.49 -3.40 -0.11
C CYS A 84 -6.87 -4.03 0.11
N ALA A 85 -7.45 -3.82 1.29
CA ALA A 85 -8.80 -4.23 1.61
C ALA A 85 -9.83 -3.62 0.64
N ASP A 86 -9.64 -2.35 0.28
CA ASP A 86 -10.55 -1.60 -0.59
C ASP A 86 -9.85 -0.40 -1.28
N ALA A 87 -10.63 0.35 -2.07
CA ALA A 87 -10.15 1.50 -2.81
C ALA A 87 -9.79 2.70 -1.90
N GLU A 88 -10.38 2.79 -0.72
CA GLU A 88 -10.10 3.87 0.22
C GLU A 88 -8.73 3.66 0.86
N GLU A 89 -8.40 2.43 1.26
CA GLU A 89 -7.06 2.08 1.72
C GLU A 89 -6.02 2.30 0.64
N ALA A 90 -6.29 1.89 -0.60
CA ALA A 90 -5.38 2.13 -1.72
C ALA A 90 -5.13 3.63 -1.94
N ALA A 91 -6.17 4.46 -1.85
CA ALA A 91 -6.06 5.92 -1.94
C ALA A 91 -5.26 6.52 -0.78
N ARG A 92 -5.47 6.04 0.46
CA ARG A 92 -4.69 6.47 1.64
C ARG A 92 -3.21 6.11 1.50
N LEU A 93 -2.90 4.88 1.06
CA LEU A 93 -1.52 4.46 0.83
C LEU A 93 -0.85 5.28 -0.28
N LEU A 94 -1.58 5.64 -1.33
CA LEU A 94 -1.04 6.50 -2.39
C LEU A 94 -0.79 7.92 -1.89
N ALA A 95 -1.74 8.49 -1.15
CA ALA A 95 -1.62 9.84 -0.59
C ALA A 95 -0.53 9.98 0.47
N ALA A 96 -0.14 8.86 1.12
CA ALA A 96 0.94 8.82 2.09
C ALA A 96 2.34 8.61 1.47
N ASP A 97 2.42 8.33 0.17
CA ASP A 97 3.70 8.11 -0.50
C ASP A 97 4.53 9.41 -0.55
N PRO A 98 5.79 9.41 -0.05
CA PRO A 98 6.67 10.57 -0.10
C PRO A 98 6.84 11.16 -1.51
N ALA A 99 6.90 10.34 -2.56
CA ALA A 99 7.04 10.86 -3.93
C ALA A 99 5.76 11.58 -4.42
N ILE A 100 4.59 11.20 -3.89
CA ILE A 100 3.32 11.87 -4.20
C ILE A 100 3.19 13.16 -3.39
N THR A 101 3.44 13.11 -2.09
CA THR A 101 3.32 14.28 -1.19
C THR A 101 4.32 15.38 -1.52
N THR A 102 5.52 15.02 -1.99
CA THR A 102 6.54 15.99 -2.46
C THR A 102 6.38 16.37 -3.92
N GLY A 103 5.43 15.75 -4.64
CA GLY A 103 5.13 16.08 -6.04
C GLY A 103 6.16 15.60 -7.06
N VAL A 104 7.13 14.75 -6.67
CA VAL A 104 8.08 14.13 -7.62
C VAL A 104 7.34 13.21 -8.58
N PHE A 105 6.37 12.46 -8.07
CA PHE A 105 5.41 11.71 -8.86
C PHE A 105 4.02 12.28 -8.74
N GLN A 106 3.26 12.05 -9.80
CA GLN A 106 1.80 11.98 -9.78
C GLN A 106 1.41 10.55 -10.16
N ALA A 107 0.27 10.06 -9.68
CA ALA A 107 -0.11 8.68 -9.93
C ALA A 107 -1.62 8.47 -9.99
N ASP A 108 -1.99 7.45 -10.77
CA ASP A 108 -3.34 6.89 -10.77
C ASP A 108 -3.34 5.57 -10.02
N VAL A 109 -4.41 5.30 -9.26
CA VAL A 109 -4.68 3.99 -8.67
C VAL A 109 -5.97 3.40 -9.23
N ARG A 110 -5.91 2.12 -9.61
CA ARG A 110 -7.05 1.35 -10.13
C ARG A 110 -7.08 -0.04 -9.54
N ARG A 111 -8.25 -0.49 -9.12
CA ARG A 111 -8.45 -1.90 -8.74
C ARG A 111 -8.16 -2.77 -9.96
N TRP A 112 -7.40 -3.84 -9.74
CA TRP A 112 -7.00 -4.76 -10.78
C TRP A 112 -7.26 -6.19 -10.34
N SER A 113 -7.76 -7.02 -11.26
CA SER A 113 -8.02 -8.44 -11.03
C SER A 113 -7.40 -9.21 -12.19
N PRO A 114 -6.13 -9.65 -12.07
CA PRO A 114 -5.50 -10.44 -13.12
C PRO A 114 -6.30 -11.73 -13.35
N ARG A 115 -6.40 -12.13 -14.62
CA ARG A 115 -7.03 -13.39 -15.05
C ARG A 115 -6.00 -14.48 -15.34
N PHE A 116 -4.74 -14.07 -15.50
CA PHE A 116 -3.61 -14.90 -15.86
C PHE A 116 -2.38 -14.41 -15.08
N GLY A 117 -1.56 -15.32 -14.57
CA GLY A 117 -0.33 -15.02 -13.83
C GLY A 117 0.51 -16.28 -13.65
N VAL A 118 1.85 -16.14 -13.73
CA VAL A 118 2.80 -17.27 -13.55
C VAL A 118 2.95 -17.68 -12.09
N ASP A 119 2.60 -16.77 -11.19
CA ASP A 119 2.59 -16.98 -9.76
C ASP A 119 1.13 -16.93 -9.30
N ALA A 120 0.63 -18.07 -8.81
CA ALA A 120 -0.78 -18.22 -8.44
C ALA A 120 -1.17 -17.25 -7.32
N ASP A 121 -0.19 -16.78 -6.53
CA ASP A 121 -0.37 -15.80 -5.46
C ASP A 121 -0.71 -14.40 -5.98
N LEU A 122 -0.45 -14.12 -7.27
CA LEU A 122 -0.84 -12.87 -7.93
C LEU A 122 -2.29 -12.88 -8.43
N VAL A 123 -2.93 -14.05 -8.52
CA VAL A 123 -4.32 -14.17 -9.00
C VAL A 123 -5.24 -14.34 -7.79
N PRO A 124 -6.03 -13.31 -7.41
CA PRO A 124 -7.02 -13.48 -6.35
C PRO A 124 -7.95 -14.64 -6.70
N LYS A 125 -8.07 -15.62 -5.79
CA LYS A 125 -9.00 -16.73 -6.00
C LYS A 125 -10.42 -16.16 -6.12
N PRO A 126 -11.22 -16.55 -7.14
CA PRO A 126 -12.59 -16.06 -7.24
C PRO A 126 -13.33 -16.31 -5.93
N ALA A 127 -14.02 -15.29 -5.42
CA ALA A 127 -14.96 -15.48 -4.32
C ALA A 127 -15.98 -16.55 -4.74
N THR A 128 -16.22 -17.53 -3.87
CA THR A 128 -17.26 -18.53 -4.11
C THR A 128 -18.58 -17.78 -4.32
N PRO A 129 -19.26 -17.95 -5.47
CA PRO A 129 -20.55 -17.30 -5.68
C PRO A 129 -21.50 -17.71 -4.56
N SER A 130 -22.15 -16.74 -3.92
CA SER A 130 -23.26 -17.05 -3.03
C SER A 130 -24.34 -17.81 -3.81
N PRO A 131 -24.95 -18.86 -3.25
CA PRO A 131 -26.05 -19.55 -3.91
C PRO A 131 -27.12 -18.53 -4.30
N ARG A 132 -27.47 -18.52 -5.59
CA ARG A 132 -28.58 -17.69 -6.06
C ARG A 132 -29.86 -18.20 -5.36
N PRO A 133 -30.70 -17.34 -4.77
CA PRO A 133 -31.99 -17.77 -4.24
C PRO A 133 -32.76 -18.50 -5.34
N GLN A 134 -33.20 -19.73 -5.06
CA GLN A 134 -34.14 -20.45 -5.91
C GLN A 134 -35.52 -19.79 -5.76
N PRO A 135 -36.31 -19.68 -6.84
CA PRO A 135 -37.67 -19.15 -6.78
C PRO A 135 -38.59 -20.03 -5.91
#